data_AF-A0A3C1A6Z7-F1
#
_entry.id   AF-A0A3C1A6Z7-F1
#
_cell.length_a   1.000
_cell.length_b   1.000
_cell.length_c   1.000
_cell.angle_alpha   90.00
_cell.angle_beta   90.00
_cell.angle_gamma   90.00
#
_symmetry.space_group_name_H-M   'P 1'
#
loop_
_entity.id
_entity.type
_entity.pdbx_description
1 polymer ?
#
loop_
_entity_poly.entity_id
_entity_poly.type
_entity_poly.pdbx_seq_one_letter_code
_entity_poly.pdbx_strand_id
1 'polypeptide(L)' 'PDVVSRGFVYVRESEDLMQRIKDIARERVEACKRANINDWATIKTSIKNSIYKYIYEETNRTPMIIPVIMEI' A
#
# COMPACT_ATOMS: atom_id res chain seq x y z
N PRO A 1 -5.29 4.49 6.75
CA PRO A 1 -3.98 4.46 6.04
C PRO A 1 -3.80 5.74 5.23
N ASP A 2 -2.67 6.42 5.41
CA ASP A 2 -2.30 7.59 4.62
C ASP A 2 -1.20 7.23 3.64
N VAL A 3 -1.22 7.87 2.46
CA VAL A 3 -0.29 7.59 1.37
C VAL A 3 0.28 8.91 0.88
N VAL A 4 1.60 8.99 0.81
CA VAL A 4 2.34 10.14 0.29
C VAL A 4 3.19 9.65 -0.88
N SER A 5 3.08 10.34 -2.02
CA SER A 5 3.90 10.08 -3.20
C SER A 5 4.94 11.18 -3.37
N ARG A 6 6.19 10.80 -3.67
CA ARG A 6 7.27 11.74 -4.03
C ARG A 6 7.93 11.28 -5.31
N GLY A 7 7.86 12.10 -6.37
CA GLY A 7 8.50 11.83 -7.67
C GLY A 7 7.92 10.68 -8.50
N PHE A 8 6.90 9.97 -8.01
CA PHE A 8 6.30 8.84 -8.71
C PHE A 8 5.03 9.25 -9.49
N VAL A 9 4.16 10.08 -8.89
CA VAL A 9 2.89 10.51 -9.49
C VAL A 9 2.54 11.94 -9.09
N TYR A 10 1.99 12.73 -10.02
CA TYR A 10 1.42 14.04 -9.72
C TYR A 10 0.01 13.83 -9.13
N VAL A 11 -0.15 14.11 -7.84
CA VAL A 11 -1.32 13.69 -7.04
C VAL A 11 -2.69 14.10 -7.64
N ARG A 12 -2.75 15.20 -8.40
CA ARG A 12 -3.99 15.68 -9.03
C ARG A 12 -4.50 14.82 -10.20
N GLU A 13 -3.62 14.11 -10.91
CA GLU A 13 -4.00 13.27 -12.06
C GLU A 13 -4.17 11.80 -11.66
N SER A 14 -4.08 11.49 -10.37
CA SER A 14 -4.00 10.11 -9.88
C SER A 14 -4.70 9.90 -8.55
N GLU A 15 -5.74 10.69 -8.28
CA GLU A 15 -6.60 10.50 -7.11
C GLU A 15 -7.14 9.07 -7.04
N ASP A 16 -7.61 8.52 -8.17
CA ASP A 16 -8.12 7.15 -8.23
C ASP A 16 -7.07 6.11 -7.88
N LEU A 17 -5.85 6.25 -8.42
CA LEU A 17 -4.73 5.36 -8.12
C LEU A 17 -4.35 5.44 -6.63
N MET A 18 -4.29 6.65 -6.08
CA MET A 18 -3.97 6.88 -4.67
C MET A 18 -5.06 6.33 -3.74
N GLN A 19 -6.33 6.49 -4.11
CA GLN A 19 -7.46 5.95 -3.38
C GLN A 19 -7.43 4.42 -3.40
N ARG A 20 -7.17 3.82 -4.55
CA ARG A 20 -7.07 2.36 -4.68
C ARG A 20 -5.92 1.79 -3.87
N ILE A 21 -4.77 2.47 -3.81
CA ILE A 21 -3.65 2.08 -2.94
C ILE A 21 -4.07 2.07 -1.45
N LYS A 22 -4.80 3.11 -1.00
CA LYS A 22 -5.31 3.16 0.39
C LYS A 22 -6.25 1.99 0.68
N ASP A 23 -7.11 1.63 -0.28
CA ASP A 23 -8.06 0.55 -0.13
C ASP A 23 -7.37 -0.82 -0.10
N ILE A 24 -6.39 -1.06 -0.98
CA ILE A 24 -5.56 -2.27 -0.95
C ILE A 24 -4.84 -2.40 0.40
N ALA A 25 -4.24 -1.32 0.91
CA ALA A 25 -3.59 -1.33 2.21
C ALA A 25 -4.56 -1.70 3.34
N ARG A 26 -5.76 -1.10 3.34
CA ARG A 26 -6.80 -1.40 4.33
C ARG A 26 -7.24 -2.87 4.26
N GLU A 27 -7.52 -3.37 3.05
CA GLU A 27 -7.88 -4.78 2.84
C GLU A 27 -6.82 -5.74 3.36
N ARG A 28 -5.53 -5.45 3.10
CA ARG A 28 -4.43 -6.32 3.55
C ARG A 28 -4.30 -6.31 5.07
N VAL A 29 -4.42 -5.16 5.73
CA VAL A 29 -4.42 -5.09 7.20
C VAL A 29 -5.56 -5.92 7.77
N GLU A 30 -6.79 -5.75 7.26
CA GLU A 30 -7.96 -6.49 7.75
C GLU A 30 -7.87 -8.00 7.45
N ALA A 31 -7.31 -8.39 6.31
CA ALA A 31 -7.04 -9.79 6.00
C ALA A 31 -6.03 -10.41 6.96
N CYS A 32 -4.93 -9.71 7.28
CA CYS A 32 -3.95 -10.17 8.25
C CYS A 32 -4.55 -10.29 9.66
N LYS A 33 -5.35 -9.31 10.10
CA LYS A 33 -6.07 -9.39 11.39
C LYS A 33 -6.99 -10.59 11.46
N ARG A 34 -7.81 -10.84 10.43
CA ARG A 34 -8.70 -12.02 10.37
C ARG A 34 -7.93 -13.34 10.40
N ALA A 35 -6.71 -13.35 9.87
CA ALA A 35 -5.81 -14.50 9.91
C ALA A 35 -5.01 -14.61 11.22
N ASN A 36 -5.28 -13.77 12.23
CA ASN A 36 -4.52 -13.69 13.49
C ASN A 36 -3.00 -13.45 13.29
N ILE A 37 -2.63 -12.77 12.20
CA ILE A 37 -1.25 -12.37 11.94
C ILE A 37 -0.98 -11.06 12.68
N ASN A 38 -0.20 -11.13 13.75
CA ASN A 38 0.19 -9.97 14.56
C ASN A 38 1.64 -9.52 14.32
N ASP A 39 2.39 -10.22 13.46
CA ASP A 39 3.75 -9.82 13.11
C ASP A 39 3.74 -8.62 12.15
N TRP A 40 4.27 -7.50 12.63
CA TRP A 40 4.37 -6.26 11.85
C TRP A 40 5.24 -6.42 10.60
N ALA A 41 6.26 -7.26 10.60
CA ALA A 41 7.10 -7.47 9.43
C ALA A 41 6.32 -8.13 8.29
N THR A 42 5.52 -9.14 8.62
CA THR A 42 4.64 -9.84 7.69
C THR A 42 3.55 -8.91 7.16
N ILE A 43 2.89 -8.13 8.02
CA ILE A 43 1.86 -7.17 7.60
C ILE A 43 2.45 -6.13 6.64
N LYS A 44 3.58 -5.50 7.00
CA LYS A 44 4.29 -4.52 6.14
C LYS A 44 4.64 -5.13 4.78
N THR A 45 5.15 -6.36 4.76
CA THR A 45 5.53 -7.05 3.52
C THR A 45 4.32 -7.36 2.65
N SER A 46 3.23 -7.84 3.24
CA SER A 46 1.96 -8.11 2.54
C SER A 46 1.39 -6.87 1.87
N ILE A 47 1.37 -5.74 2.61
CA ILE A 47 0.93 -4.43 2.08
C ILE A 47 1.84 -4.00 0.93
N LYS A 48 3.16 -4.02 1.13
CA LYS A 48 4.15 -3.62 0.11
C LYS A 48 3.96 -4.39 -1.19
N ASN A 49 3.90 -5.72 -1.11
CA ASN A 49 3.81 -6.58 -2.29
C ASN A 49 2.49 -6.38 -3.04
N SER A 50 1.38 -6.19 -2.32
CA SER A 50 0.07 -5.97 -2.94
C SER A 50 0.01 -4.63 -3.66
N ILE A 51 0.53 -3.57 -3.05
CA ILE A 51 0.61 -2.24 -3.68
C ILE A 51 1.57 -2.27 -4.87
N TYR A 52 2.72 -2.93 -4.73
CA TYR A 52 3.69 -3.08 -5.82
C TYR A 52 3.05 -3.72 -7.05
N LYS A 53 2.34 -4.84 -6.85
CA LYS A 53 1.65 -5.56 -7.93
C LYS A 53 0.66 -4.64 -8.65
N TYR A 54 -0.21 -3.97 -7.89
CA TYR A 54 -1.21 -3.05 -8.46
C TYR A 54 -0.55 -1.90 -9.25
N ILE A 55 0.45 -1.24 -8.67
CA ILE A 55 1.14 -0.14 -9.35
C ILE A 55 1.81 -0.60 -10.64
N TYR A 56 2.45 -1.76 -10.63
CA TYR A 56 3.11 -2.30 -11.81
C TYR A 56 2.10 -2.64 -12.91
N GLU A 57 0.95 -3.24 -12.56
CA GLU A 57 -0.12 -3.56 -13.50
C GLU A 57 -0.72 -2.30 -14.15
N GLU A 58 -0.95 -1.24 -13.37
CA GLU A 58 -1.56 0.00 -13.87
C GLU A 58 -0.59 0.91 -14.63
N THR A 59 0.67 0.96 -14.20
CA THR A 59 1.61 2.01 -14.66
C THR A 59 2.87 1.48 -15.35
N ASN A 60 3.13 0.16 -15.29
CA ASN A 60 4.38 -0.48 -15.72
C ASN A 60 5.64 0.13 -15.08
N ARG A 61 5.52 0.66 -13.86
CA ARG A 61 6.61 1.27 -13.10
C ARG A 61 6.86 0.52 -11.79
N THR A 62 8.08 0.65 -11.27
CA THR A 62 8.55 -0.03 -10.06
C THR A 62 9.01 0.98 -9.00
N PRO A 63 8.08 1.75 -8.38
CA PRO A 63 8.48 2.73 -7.37
C PRO A 63 8.95 2.07 -6.08
N MET A 64 9.73 2.82 -5.31
CA MET A 64 10.06 2.47 -3.94
C MET A 64 8.83 2.66 -3.04
N ILE A 65 8.43 1.59 -2.34
CA ILE A 65 7.29 1.59 -1.42
C ILE A 65 7.79 1.31 -0.01
N ILE A 66 7.57 2.24 0.91
CA ILE A 66 8.02 2.15 2.31
C ILE A 66 6.79 2.20 3.23
N PRO A 67 6.28 1.05 3.68
CA PRO A 67 5.17 1.01 4.64
C PRO A 67 5.67 1.33 6.05
N VAL A 68 4.96 2.23 6.75
CA VAL A 68 5.19 2.56 8.15
C VAL A 68 3.92 2.23 8.93
N ILE A 69 4.08 1.54 10.07
CA ILE A 69 2.99 1.24 11.00
C ILE A 69 3.35 1.93 12.32
N MET A 70 2.41 2.70 12.85
CA MET A 70 2.51 3.37 14.15
C MET A 70 1.43 2.80 15.06
N GLU A 71 1.80 2.43 16.27
CA GLU A 71 0.88 2.10 17.35
C GLU A 71 0.43 3.42 18.00
N ILE A 72 -0.87 3.58 18.24
CA ILE A 72 -1.48 4.79 18.81
C ILE A 72 -2.14 4.41 20.12
#